data_AF-A0A250IYK5-F1
#
_entry.id   AF-A0A250IYK5-F1
#
_cell.length_a   1.000
_cell.length_b   1.000
_cell.length_c   1.000
_cell.angle_alpha   90.00
_cell.angle_beta   90.00
_cell.angle_gamma   90.00
#
_symmetry.space_group_name_H-M   'P 1'
#
loop_
_entity.id
_entity.type
_entity.pdbx_description
1 polymer ?
#
loop_
_entity_poly.entity_id
_entity_poly.type
_entity_poly.pdbx_seq_one_letter_code
_entity_poly.pdbx_strand_id
1 'polypeptide(L)'
;MLMRNAGLLALTSLSLFGCGGADMDLPDGDYAPPTEEAITSIPQGLTRGDVDYRAWQWTTVGMLYCQVPNGQWDSFCGYTCNRTGAANTAQWNPYRSDCSGLVSWAWGVGAPGWNTNTIFNDTSQTQRVGHWDMQMGDAITTHNGSSGHTMIFHGWNADGSARVFQELRCGLNAQDVNIPFVRNSDGSLRWAADGRTYWPVRKKVL
;
A
#
# COMPACT_ATOMS: atom_id res chain seq x y z
N MET A 1 10.18 62.53 -35.92
CA MET A 1 9.43 62.32 -37.18
C MET A 1 9.10 60.83 -37.22
N LEU A 2 7.90 60.45 -36.74
CA LEU A 2 6.81 59.82 -37.52
C LEU A 2 7.26 58.49 -38.17
N MET A 3 6.60 57.34 -38.06
CA MET A 3 5.25 57.01 -37.63
C MET A 3 5.13 55.48 -37.50
N ARG A 4 4.07 55.06 -36.80
CA ARG A 4 3.52 53.72 -36.60
C ARG A 4 3.34 52.90 -37.89
N ASN A 5 3.31 51.57 -37.77
CA ASN A 5 2.16 50.84 -38.34
C ASN A 5 1.84 49.54 -37.59
N ALA A 6 0.57 49.42 -37.23
CA ALA A 6 -0.08 48.27 -36.62
C ALA A 6 -0.53 47.29 -37.72
N GLY A 7 -0.54 46.00 -37.41
CA GLY A 7 -1.11 44.95 -38.25
C GLY A 7 -1.58 43.81 -37.39
N LEU A 8 -2.83 43.91 -36.93
CA LEU A 8 -3.59 42.88 -36.25
C LEU A 8 -4.15 41.94 -37.32
N LEU A 9 -3.87 40.63 -37.22
CA LEU A 9 -4.56 39.59 -37.99
C LEU A 9 -4.71 38.36 -37.10
N ALA A 10 -5.94 38.17 -36.60
CA ALA A 10 -6.40 36.91 -36.04
C ALA A 10 -6.98 36.06 -37.17
N LEU A 11 -6.61 34.77 -37.22
CA LEU A 11 -7.40 33.75 -37.91
C LEU A 11 -7.15 32.37 -37.26
N THR A 12 -8.18 31.91 -36.56
CA THR A 12 -8.80 30.58 -36.57
C THR A 12 -7.92 29.30 -36.57
N SER A 13 -8.17 28.51 -35.54
CA SER A 13 -7.97 27.07 -35.38
C SER A 13 -8.37 26.19 -36.58
N LEU A 14 -7.63 25.10 -36.84
CA LEU A 14 -8.13 23.71 -36.76
C LEU A 14 -6.97 22.70 -36.78
N SER A 15 -7.19 21.59 -36.09
CA SER A 15 -6.27 20.55 -35.61
C SER A 15 -5.98 19.40 -36.60
N LEU A 16 -4.88 18.67 -36.34
CA LEU A 16 -4.72 17.20 -36.21
C LEU A 16 -3.53 16.54 -36.96
N PHE A 17 -3.05 15.48 -36.29
CA PHE A 17 -2.08 14.41 -36.64
C PHE A 17 -0.60 14.75 -36.46
N GLY A 18 0.21 13.96 -35.76
CA GLY A 18 -0.02 12.66 -35.11
C GLY A 18 1.32 12.08 -34.64
N CYS A 19 1.30 11.36 -33.52
CA CYS A 19 2.34 10.41 -33.13
C CYS A 19 1.63 9.19 -32.54
N GLY A 20 1.46 8.13 -33.33
CA GLY A 20 1.24 6.76 -32.83
C GLY A 20 2.60 6.08 -32.64
N GLY A 21 2.74 4.91 -32.04
CA GLY A 21 1.92 4.08 -31.15
C GLY A 21 2.89 3.52 -30.07
N ALA A 22 2.50 2.74 -29.07
CA ALA A 22 1.60 1.60 -29.14
C ALA A 22 0.81 1.42 -27.84
N ASP A 23 -0.37 0.85 -28.07
CA ASP A 23 -1.42 0.49 -27.15
C ASP A 23 -0.98 -0.51 -26.07
N MET A 24 -1.25 -0.15 -24.82
CA MET A 24 -1.66 -1.10 -23.79
C MET A 24 -3.08 -0.70 -23.43
N ASP A 25 -4.05 -1.36 -24.06
CA ASP A 25 -5.48 -1.26 -23.76
C ASP A 25 -5.73 -1.54 -22.27
N LEU A 26 -5.74 -0.49 -21.45
CA LEU A 26 -6.48 -0.51 -20.20
C LEU A 26 -7.89 -0.03 -20.55
N PRO A 27 -8.95 -0.80 -20.25
CA PRO A 27 -10.30 -0.36 -20.54
C PRO A 27 -10.58 0.95 -19.81
N ASP A 28 -10.94 1.98 -20.57
CA ASP A 28 -11.61 3.20 -20.10
C ASP A 28 -12.99 2.82 -19.54
N GLY A 29 -12.99 2.10 -18.42
CA GLY A 29 -14.18 1.84 -17.63
C GLY A 29 -14.40 3.00 -16.68
N ASP A 30 -15.54 3.66 -16.82
CA ASP A 30 -16.11 4.59 -15.84
C ASP A 30 -16.12 3.96 -14.45
N TYR A 31 -15.03 4.09 -13.69
CA TYR A 31 -15.01 3.69 -12.29
C TYR A 31 -15.68 4.80 -11.47
N ALA A 32 -17.01 4.78 -11.46
CA ALA A 32 -17.77 5.53 -10.48
C ALA A 32 -17.35 5.07 -9.08
N PRO A 33 -17.07 5.98 -8.13
CA PRO A 33 -16.79 5.58 -6.76
C PRO A 33 -17.98 4.76 -6.24
N PRO A 34 -17.74 3.63 -5.56
CA PRO A 34 -18.82 2.80 -5.07
C PRO A 34 -19.74 3.60 -4.15
N THR A 35 -21.05 3.43 -4.33
CA THR A 35 -22.07 4.04 -3.48
C THR A 35 -21.97 3.51 -2.05
N GLU A 36 -22.45 4.30 -1.09
CA GLU A 36 -22.36 4.02 0.34
C GLU A 36 -23.03 2.69 0.78
N GLU A 37 -23.87 2.10 -0.07
CA GLU A 37 -24.51 0.79 0.14
C GLU A 37 -23.66 -0.42 -0.30
N ALA A 38 -22.62 -0.24 -1.13
CA ALA A 38 -21.77 -1.36 -1.58
C ALA A 38 -20.76 -1.84 -0.52
N ILE A 39 -20.80 -1.28 0.70
CA ILE A 39 -19.73 -1.40 1.71
C ILE A 39 -19.92 -2.65 2.62
N THR A 40 -20.79 -3.60 2.29
CA THR A 40 -21.03 -4.80 3.13
C THR A 40 -20.59 -6.14 2.52
N SER A 41 -19.99 -6.14 1.33
CA SER A 41 -19.31 -7.33 0.80
C SER A 41 -17.88 -6.99 0.37
N ILE A 42 -16.91 -7.49 1.16
CA ILE A 42 -15.56 -7.69 0.62
C ILE A 42 -15.74 -8.67 -0.56
N PRO A 43 -15.25 -8.36 -1.77
CA PRO A 43 -15.38 -9.27 -2.90
C PRO A 43 -14.86 -10.65 -2.50
N GLN A 44 -15.61 -11.71 -2.78
CA GLN A 44 -15.00 -13.03 -2.82
C GLN A 44 -13.92 -12.99 -3.89
N GLY A 45 -12.65 -13.20 -3.51
CA GLY A 45 -11.53 -13.23 -4.43
C GLY A 45 -10.86 -11.88 -4.64
N LEU A 46 -10.21 -11.29 -3.63
CA LEU A 46 -9.27 -10.20 -3.90
C LEU A 46 -8.19 -10.70 -4.87
N THR A 47 -7.79 -9.88 -5.83
CA THR A 47 -6.61 -10.15 -6.64
C THR A 47 -5.38 -9.57 -5.94
N ARG A 48 -4.18 -9.95 -6.41
CA ARG A 48 -2.94 -9.30 -5.97
C ARG A 48 -2.90 -7.82 -6.31
N GLY A 49 -3.49 -7.43 -7.44
CA GLY A 49 -3.65 -6.03 -7.84
C GLY A 49 -4.53 -5.27 -6.85
N ASP A 50 -5.59 -5.90 -6.36
CA ASP A 50 -6.44 -5.27 -5.33
C ASP A 50 -5.69 -5.07 -4.02
N VAL A 51 -4.89 -6.06 -3.59
CA VAL A 51 -4.06 -5.93 -2.38
C VAL A 51 -3.08 -4.76 -2.53
N ASP A 52 -2.38 -4.67 -3.66
CA ASP A 52 -1.44 -3.60 -3.96
C ASP A 52 -2.12 -2.23 -3.99
N TYR A 53 -3.24 -2.14 -4.69
CA TYR A 53 -4.02 -0.90 -4.80
C TYR A 53 -4.52 -0.43 -3.43
N ARG A 54 -5.02 -1.35 -2.59
CA ARG A 54 -5.47 -1.03 -1.22
C ARG A 54 -4.33 -0.54 -0.35
N ALA A 55 -3.13 -1.11 -0.51
CA ALA A 55 -1.93 -0.65 0.19
C ALA A 55 -1.46 0.73 -0.30
N TRP A 56 -1.50 0.96 -1.62
CA TRP A 56 -1.20 2.25 -2.22
C TRP A 56 -2.18 3.34 -1.77
N GLN A 57 -3.48 3.05 -1.70
CA GLN A 57 -4.49 3.98 -1.17
C GLN A 57 -4.14 4.40 0.27
N TRP A 58 -3.76 3.43 1.09
CA TRP A 58 -3.38 3.65 2.48
C TRP A 58 -2.19 4.59 2.63
N THR A 59 -1.14 4.42 1.82
CA THR A 59 0.02 5.32 1.82
C THR A 59 -0.31 6.68 1.22
N THR A 60 -1.17 6.72 0.20
CA THR A 60 -1.54 7.96 -0.51
C THR A 60 -2.33 8.92 0.37
N VAL A 61 -3.22 8.40 1.23
CA VAL A 61 -3.94 9.24 2.20
C VAL A 61 -3.06 9.70 3.37
N GLY A 62 -1.80 9.26 3.43
CA GLY A 62 -0.88 9.58 4.51
C GLY A 62 -1.39 9.06 5.85
N MET A 63 -1.82 7.79 5.91
CA MET A 63 -2.37 7.21 7.12
C MET A 63 -1.42 7.39 8.31
N LEU A 64 -1.93 7.93 9.42
CA LEU A 64 -1.15 8.10 10.65
C LEU A 64 -0.96 6.76 11.37
N TYR A 65 0.26 6.49 11.82
CA TYR A 65 0.53 5.30 12.63
C TYR A 65 -0.26 5.30 13.95
N CYS A 66 -1.00 4.22 14.22
CA CYS A 66 -1.66 3.95 15.49
C CYS A 66 -1.84 2.44 15.74
N GLN A 67 -1.60 1.97 16.96
CA GLN A 67 -1.90 0.60 17.42
C GLN A 67 -3.37 0.43 17.87
N VAL A 68 -4.24 1.38 17.54
CA VAL A 68 -5.67 1.34 17.83
C VAL A 68 -6.47 1.88 16.63
N PRO A 69 -7.77 1.53 16.52
CA PRO A 69 -8.67 2.12 15.52
C PRO A 69 -8.82 3.64 15.65
N ASN A 70 -9.33 4.26 14.58
CA ASN A 70 -9.56 5.71 14.57
C ASN A 70 -10.50 6.14 15.72
N GLY A 71 -10.20 7.29 16.32
CA GLY A 71 -10.92 7.88 17.43
C GLY A 71 -10.54 7.36 18.82
N GLN A 72 -9.67 6.35 18.93
CA GLN A 72 -9.30 5.75 20.21
C GLN A 72 -7.97 6.31 20.76
N TRP A 73 -7.82 6.33 22.09
CA TRP A 73 -6.57 6.67 22.76
C TRP A 73 -5.53 5.56 22.54
N ASP A 74 -4.41 5.91 21.92
CA ASP A 74 -3.28 5.02 21.73
C ASP A 74 -2.27 5.23 22.87
N SER A 75 -2.26 4.31 23.84
CA SER A 75 -1.32 4.38 24.96
C SER A 75 0.13 4.14 24.55
N PHE A 76 0.37 3.46 23.42
CA PHE A 76 1.71 3.23 22.88
C PHE A 76 2.26 4.50 22.25
N CYS A 77 1.43 5.24 21.50
CA CYS A 77 1.84 6.48 20.87
C CYS A 77 1.67 7.73 21.75
N GLY A 78 0.89 7.67 22.82
CA GLY A 78 0.64 8.79 23.73
C GLY A 78 -0.28 9.87 23.13
N TYR A 79 -1.12 9.50 22.16
CA TYR A 79 -2.10 10.40 21.56
C TYR A 79 -3.38 9.65 21.15
N THR A 80 -4.47 10.38 20.98
CA THR A 80 -5.67 9.83 20.32
C THR A 80 -5.39 9.64 18.84
N CYS A 81 -5.63 8.44 18.32
CA CYS A 81 -5.55 8.17 16.90
C CYS A 81 -6.64 8.98 16.18
N ASN A 82 -6.28 10.12 15.61
CA ASN A 82 -7.24 11.01 14.96
C ASN A 82 -6.90 11.17 13.48
N ARG A 83 -7.62 10.46 12.63
CA ARG A 83 -7.53 10.56 11.17
C ARG A 83 -8.44 11.69 10.69
N THR A 84 -7.96 12.47 9.74
CA THR A 84 -8.69 13.61 9.18
C THR A 84 -8.68 13.58 7.65
N GLY A 85 -9.59 14.32 7.01
CA GLY A 85 -9.63 14.44 5.56
C GLY A 85 -9.81 13.09 4.87
N ALA A 86 -9.06 12.84 3.79
CA ALA A 86 -9.14 11.62 3.01
C ALA A 86 -8.81 10.35 3.83
N ALA A 87 -8.05 10.45 4.92
CA ALA A 87 -7.74 9.31 5.78
C ALA A 87 -8.88 8.93 6.75
N ASN A 88 -9.93 9.74 6.88
CA ASN A 88 -11.07 9.46 7.77
C ASN A 88 -12.25 8.85 6.99
N THR A 89 -12.24 7.53 6.78
CA THR A 89 -13.31 6.83 6.04
C THR A 89 -13.81 5.62 6.81
N ALA A 90 -15.11 5.31 6.67
CA ALA A 90 -15.74 4.15 7.30
C ALA A 90 -15.04 2.83 6.92
N GLN A 91 -14.44 2.79 5.73
CA GLN A 91 -13.81 1.62 5.15
C GLN A 91 -12.61 1.09 5.96
N TRP A 92 -11.72 1.96 6.45
CA TRP A 92 -10.52 1.57 7.21
C TRP A 92 -10.47 2.11 8.64
N ASN A 93 -11.40 2.98 9.05
CA ASN A 93 -11.51 3.44 10.44
C ASN A 93 -11.56 2.32 11.49
N PRO A 94 -12.20 1.16 11.24
CA PRO A 94 -12.20 0.04 12.18
C PRO A 94 -10.84 -0.66 12.36
N TYR A 95 -9.87 -0.43 11.48
CA TYR A 95 -8.55 -1.08 11.54
C TYR A 95 -7.59 -0.26 12.38
N ARG A 96 -6.68 -0.96 13.07
CA ARG A 96 -5.45 -0.33 13.59
C ARG A 96 -4.65 0.21 12.41
N SER A 97 -3.96 1.33 12.57
CA SER A 97 -3.00 1.83 11.57
C SER A 97 -1.55 1.54 11.97
N ASP A 98 -1.30 0.31 12.39
CA ASP A 98 0.05 -0.20 12.62
C ASP A 98 0.52 -1.05 11.42
N CYS A 99 1.75 -1.56 11.49
CA CYS A 99 2.33 -2.42 10.45
C CYS A 99 1.40 -3.57 10.00
N SER A 100 0.78 -4.26 10.96
CA SER A 100 -0.13 -5.38 10.70
C SER A 100 -1.54 -4.95 10.30
N GLY A 101 -1.95 -3.75 10.70
CA GLY A 101 -3.19 -3.10 10.31
C GLY A 101 -3.23 -2.79 8.82
N LEU A 102 -2.13 -2.24 8.28
CA LEU A 102 -1.95 -2.06 6.82
C LEU A 102 -2.11 -3.38 6.06
N VAL A 103 -1.37 -4.42 6.47
CA VAL A 103 -1.42 -5.74 5.82
C VAL A 103 -2.83 -6.35 5.89
N SER A 104 -3.46 -6.27 7.06
CA SER A 104 -4.82 -6.79 7.27
C SER A 104 -5.84 -6.08 6.38
N TRP A 105 -5.76 -4.74 6.32
CA TRP A 105 -6.60 -3.95 5.43
C TRP A 105 -6.38 -4.38 3.98
N ALA A 106 -5.13 -4.37 3.49
CA ALA A 106 -4.84 -4.70 2.11
C ALA A 106 -5.30 -6.11 1.72
N TRP A 107 -5.15 -7.10 2.63
CA TRP A 107 -5.60 -8.48 2.43
C TRP A 107 -7.10 -8.74 2.63
N GLY A 108 -7.87 -7.70 2.96
CA GLY A 108 -9.31 -7.83 3.20
C GLY A 108 -9.66 -8.68 4.42
N VAL A 109 -8.75 -8.75 5.40
CA VAL A 109 -9.01 -9.45 6.67
C VAL A 109 -9.97 -8.60 7.50
N GLY A 110 -11.04 -9.17 8.04
CA GLY A 110 -12.01 -8.42 8.85
C GLY A 110 -11.36 -7.61 9.99
N ALA A 111 -11.84 -6.39 10.20
CA ALA A 111 -11.38 -5.52 11.28
C ALA A 111 -11.54 -6.17 12.67
N PRO A 112 -10.63 -5.93 13.63
CA PRO A 112 -9.51 -4.97 13.58
C PRO A 112 -8.27 -5.50 12.83
N GLY A 113 -8.38 -6.65 12.16
CA GLY A 113 -7.29 -7.28 11.44
C GLY A 113 -6.42 -8.19 12.31
N TRP A 114 -5.59 -8.98 11.64
CA TRP A 114 -4.57 -9.81 12.28
C TRP A 114 -3.46 -8.95 12.88
N ASN A 115 -2.73 -9.51 13.85
CA ASN A 115 -1.48 -8.93 14.31
C ASN A 115 -0.29 -9.60 13.58
N THR A 116 0.91 -9.04 13.76
CA THR A 116 2.13 -9.55 13.13
C THR A 116 2.42 -11.00 13.48
N ASN A 117 2.11 -11.44 14.71
CA ASN A 117 2.28 -12.84 15.12
C ASN A 117 1.38 -13.77 14.32
N THR A 118 0.10 -13.43 14.14
CA THR A 118 -0.85 -14.20 13.32
C THR A 118 -0.40 -14.25 11.87
N ILE A 119 -0.02 -13.11 11.27
CA ILE A 119 0.50 -13.07 9.89
C ILE A 119 1.71 -13.99 9.74
N PHE A 120 2.60 -14.04 10.73
CA PHE A 120 3.84 -14.81 10.66
C PHE A 120 3.67 -16.31 10.95
N ASN A 121 2.77 -16.68 11.86
CA ASN A 121 2.69 -18.03 12.43
C ASN A 121 1.42 -18.82 12.03
N ASP A 122 0.35 -18.17 11.57
CA ASP A 122 -0.88 -18.88 11.20
C ASP A 122 -0.75 -19.52 9.82
N THR A 123 -0.27 -20.76 9.80
CA THR A 123 -0.13 -21.55 8.58
C THR A 123 -1.45 -22.04 7.99
N SER A 124 -2.59 -21.83 8.66
CA SER A 124 -3.91 -22.13 8.07
C SER A 124 -4.34 -21.05 7.09
N GLN A 125 -3.98 -19.80 7.36
CA GLN A 125 -4.33 -18.61 6.57
C GLN A 125 -3.20 -18.14 5.66
N THR A 126 -1.95 -18.39 6.05
CA THR A 126 -0.75 -17.89 5.37
C THR A 126 0.22 -19.02 5.04
N GLN A 127 1.16 -18.73 4.16
CA GLN A 127 2.29 -19.61 3.85
C GLN A 127 3.56 -18.79 3.64
N ARG A 128 4.71 -19.35 4.03
CA ARG A 128 6.00 -18.77 3.71
C ARG A 128 6.30 -18.97 2.23
N VAL A 129 6.88 -17.96 1.62
CA VAL A 129 7.43 -18.03 0.26
C VAL A 129 8.86 -17.52 0.30
N GLY A 130 9.73 -18.04 -0.58
CA GLY A 130 11.09 -17.53 -0.70
C GLY A 130 11.09 -16.19 -1.44
N HIS A 131 12.13 -15.37 -1.25
CA HIS A 131 12.24 -14.08 -1.94
C HIS A 131 12.21 -14.18 -3.47
N TRP A 132 12.57 -15.34 -4.02
CA TRP A 132 12.54 -15.65 -5.45
C TRP A 132 11.12 -15.89 -5.97
N ASP A 133 10.20 -16.32 -5.11
CA ASP A 133 8.79 -16.61 -5.44
C ASP A 133 7.85 -15.46 -5.06
N MET A 134 8.39 -14.37 -4.51
CA MET A 134 7.61 -13.22 -4.08
C MET A 134 6.82 -12.62 -5.23
N GLN A 135 5.57 -12.30 -4.94
CA GLN A 135 4.65 -11.64 -5.86
C GLN A 135 4.08 -10.42 -5.16
N MET A 136 3.67 -9.44 -5.97
CA MET A 136 2.94 -8.26 -5.50
C MET A 136 1.82 -8.66 -4.53
N GLY A 137 1.70 -7.91 -3.44
CA GLY A 137 0.75 -8.16 -2.36
C GLY A 137 1.18 -9.19 -1.32
N ASP A 138 2.30 -9.90 -1.50
CA ASP A 138 2.89 -10.70 -0.42
C ASP A 138 3.40 -9.78 0.70
N ALA A 139 3.37 -10.26 1.95
CA ALA A 139 3.93 -9.54 3.09
C ALA A 139 5.42 -9.89 3.29
N ILE A 140 6.22 -8.95 3.76
CA ILE A 140 7.59 -9.17 4.22
C ILE A 140 7.57 -9.05 5.75
N THR A 141 7.64 -10.17 6.46
CA THR A 141 7.32 -10.22 7.89
C THR A 141 8.46 -10.76 8.74
N THR A 142 8.72 -10.13 9.88
CA THR A 142 9.58 -10.64 10.94
C THR A 142 8.81 -10.70 12.24
N HIS A 143 9.03 -11.74 13.04
CA HIS A 143 8.47 -11.84 14.39
C HIS A 143 9.39 -12.70 15.27
N ASN A 144 9.70 -12.24 16.48
CA ASN A 144 10.56 -12.95 17.44
C ASN A 144 9.87 -13.22 18.79
N GLY A 145 8.53 -13.18 18.82
CA GLY A 145 7.71 -13.46 20.00
C GLY A 145 7.25 -12.18 20.72
N SER A 146 8.13 -11.20 20.89
CA SER A 146 7.81 -9.92 21.56
C SER A 146 7.88 -8.70 20.64
N SER A 147 8.51 -8.84 19.47
CA SER A 147 8.62 -7.79 18.47
C SER A 147 8.37 -8.37 17.08
N GLY A 148 7.74 -7.58 16.23
CA GLY A 148 7.60 -7.91 14.83
C GLY A 148 7.44 -6.67 13.98
N HIS A 149 7.62 -6.85 12.68
CA HIS A 149 7.30 -5.85 11.67
C HIS A 149 6.80 -6.57 10.43
N THR A 150 5.86 -5.96 9.73
CA THR A 150 5.33 -6.48 8.49
C THR A 150 5.07 -5.35 7.51
N MET A 151 5.26 -5.62 6.24
CA MET A 151 5.22 -4.67 5.14
C MET A 151 4.60 -5.37 3.94
N ILE A 152 4.02 -4.63 2.99
CA ILE A 152 3.49 -5.21 1.75
C ILE A 152 4.51 -5.01 0.64
N PHE A 153 4.85 -6.10 -0.05
CA PHE A 153 5.72 -6.08 -1.22
C PHE A 153 4.94 -5.64 -2.46
N HIS A 154 5.40 -4.56 -3.09
CA HIS A 154 4.90 -4.12 -4.38
C HIS A 154 5.66 -4.81 -5.51
N GLY A 155 6.99 -4.75 -5.49
CA GLY A 155 7.82 -5.29 -6.56
C GLY A 155 9.32 -5.07 -6.34
N TRP A 156 10.12 -5.75 -7.17
CA TRP A 156 11.57 -5.52 -7.23
C TRP A 156 11.89 -4.40 -8.22
N ASN A 157 12.74 -3.47 -7.81
CA ASN A 157 13.30 -2.44 -8.67
C ASN A 157 14.50 -2.97 -9.47
N ALA A 158 14.86 -2.25 -10.53
CA ALA A 158 16.01 -2.58 -11.38
C ALA A 158 17.35 -2.60 -10.62
N ASP A 159 17.48 -1.79 -9.57
CA ASP A 159 18.66 -1.75 -8.68
C ASP A 159 18.69 -2.91 -7.65
N GLY A 160 17.68 -3.79 -7.67
CA GLY A 160 17.55 -4.92 -6.77
C GLY A 160 16.91 -4.60 -5.42
N SER A 161 16.57 -3.35 -5.12
CA SER A 161 15.77 -2.99 -3.95
C SER A 161 14.32 -3.45 -4.10
N ALA A 162 13.61 -3.65 -2.97
CA ALA A 162 12.18 -3.93 -2.97
C ALA A 162 11.41 -2.63 -2.73
N ARG A 163 10.45 -2.29 -3.60
CA ARG A 163 9.42 -1.29 -3.28
C ARG A 163 8.40 -1.91 -2.34
N VAL A 164 8.11 -1.24 -1.22
CA VAL A 164 7.20 -1.72 -0.18
C VAL A 164 6.30 -0.61 0.35
N PHE A 165 5.12 -1.02 0.81
CA PHE A 165 4.24 -0.18 1.64
C PHE A 165 4.38 -0.58 3.11
N GLN A 166 4.54 0.40 4.00
CA GLN A 166 4.72 0.12 5.43
C GLN A 166 4.19 1.20 6.37
N GLU A 167 3.92 0.78 7.61
CA GLU A 167 3.65 1.62 8.77
C GLU A 167 4.75 1.35 9.81
N LEU A 168 5.59 2.35 10.11
CA LEU A 168 6.84 2.09 10.85
C LEU A 168 6.71 2.31 12.36
N ARG A 169 6.21 3.47 12.78
CA ARG A 169 6.15 3.90 14.19
C ARG A 169 5.30 5.15 14.37
N CYS A 170 4.93 5.43 15.61
CA CYS A 170 4.22 6.65 16.03
C CYS A 170 4.88 7.92 15.49
N GLY A 171 4.05 8.91 15.14
CA GLY A 171 4.48 10.20 14.61
C GLY A 171 4.94 10.18 13.15
N LEU A 172 4.90 9.02 12.49
CA LEU A 172 5.06 8.91 11.05
C LEU A 172 3.76 8.50 10.39
N ASN A 173 3.62 8.86 9.12
CA ASN A 173 2.58 8.34 8.26
C ASN A 173 3.09 7.11 7.51
N ALA A 174 2.15 6.32 6.99
CA ALA A 174 2.42 5.22 6.09
C ALA A 174 3.33 5.66 4.92
N GLN A 175 4.23 4.76 4.54
CA GLN A 175 5.29 5.05 3.58
C GLN A 175 5.27 4.07 2.42
N ASP A 176 5.53 4.60 1.23
CA ASP A 176 5.89 3.85 0.02
C ASP A 176 7.38 4.09 -0.23
N VAL A 177 8.21 3.06 -0.03
CA VAL A 177 9.66 3.21 0.01
C VAL A 177 10.38 2.04 -0.66
N ASN A 178 11.62 2.30 -1.09
CA ASN A 178 12.53 1.29 -1.61
C ASN A 178 13.48 0.81 -0.49
N ILE A 179 13.49 -0.50 -0.22
CA ILE A 179 14.35 -1.12 0.79
C ILE A 179 15.40 -2.01 0.13
N PRO A 180 16.71 -1.76 0.35
CA PRO A 180 17.78 -2.59 -0.17
C PRO A 180 17.99 -3.82 0.73
N PHE A 181 17.15 -4.84 0.57
CA PHE A 181 17.31 -6.10 1.31
C PHE A 181 18.52 -6.89 0.81
N VAL A 182 19.28 -7.46 1.76
CA VAL A 182 20.17 -8.58 1.48
C VAL A 182 19.32 -9.84 1.31
N ARG A 183 19.47 -10.54 0.19
CA ARG A 183 18.72 -11.76 -0.11
C ARG A 183 19.54 -12.97 0.35
N ASN A 184 18.98 -13.77 1.23
CA ASN A 184 19.67 -14.94 1.78
C ASN A 184 19.31 -16.21 0.98
N SER A 185 20.21 -17.19 0.97
CA SER A 185 20.00 -18.46 0.27
C SER A 185 18.85 -19.30 0.81
N ASP A 186 18.40 -19.03 2.05
CA ASP A 186 17.25 -19.69 2.68
C ASP A 186 15.90 -19.06 2.28
N GLY A 187 15.92 -18.05 1.40
CA GLY A 187 14.72 -17.37 0.92
C GLY A 187 14.29 -16.20 1.80
N SER A 188 14.96 -15.97 2.93
CA SER A 188 14.72 -14.81 3.77
C SER A 188 15.37 -13.53 3.20
N LEU A 189 14.93 -12.40 3.73
CA LEU A 189 15.43 -11.06 3.42
C LEU A 189 15.99 -10.43 4.68
N ARG A 190 17.20 -9.88 4.64
CA ARG A 190 17.76 -9.11 5.76
C ARG A 190 17.78 -7.63 5.43
N TRP A 191 17.19 -6.81 6.29
CA TRP A 191 17.30 -5.36 6.16
C TRP A 191 18.48 -4.86 6.98
N ALA A 192 19.51 -4.34 6.31
CA ALA A 192 20.72 -3.91 6.99
C ALA A 192 20.48 -2.77 7.99
N ALA A 193 19.49 -1.90 7.73
CA ALA A 193 19.22 -0.72 8.55
C ALA A 193 18.67 -1.05 9.93
N ASP A 194 17.92 -2.15 10.08
CA ASP A 194 17.37 -2.59 11.37
C ASP A 194 17.97 -3.91 11.87
N GLY A 195 18.81 -4.55 11.06
CA GLY A 195 19.51 -5.78 11.39
C GLY A 195 18.64 -7.04 11.42
N ARG A 196 17.34 -6.95 11.13
CA ARG A 196 16.39 -8.06 11.25
C ARG A 196 16.32 -8.89 9.98
N THR A 197 15.99 -10.17 10.17
CA THR A 197 15.65 -11.10 9.10
C THR A 197 14.14 -11.20 8.97
N TYR A 198 13.67 -11.06 7.74
CA TYR A 198 12.29 -11.09 7.31
C TYR A 198 12.03 -12.30 6.44
N TRP A 199 10.82 -12.82 6.55
CA TRP A 199 10.31 -13.91 5.75
C TRP A 199 9.19 -13.39 4.87
N PRO A 200 9.24 -13.61 3.56
CA PRO A 200 8.10 -13.37 2.72
C PRO A 200 6.96 -14.34 3.08
N VAL A 201 5.75 -13.79 3.18
CA VAL A 201 4.53 -14.46 3.61
C VAL A 201 3.42 -14.13 2.63
N ARG A 202 2.67 -15.16 2.22
CA ARG A 202 1.56 -15.05 1.30
C ARG A 202 0.27 -15.49 1.97
N LYS A 203 -0.80 -14.71 1.85
CA LYS A 203 -2.16 -15.13 2.22
C LYS A 203 -2.64 -16.21 1.24
N LYS A 204 -3.16 -17.32 1.75
CA LYS A 204 -3.53 -18.50 0.94
C LYS A 204 -4.78 -18.30 0.08
N VAL A 205 -5.74 -17.54 0.59
CA VAL A 205 -6.99 -17.20 -0.09
C VAL A 205 -7.18 -15.70 -0.02
N LEU A 206 -7.23 -15.04 -1.16
CA LEU A 206 -7.56 -13.63 -1.27
C LEU A 206 -9.06 -13.45 -1.49
#